data_AF-A0A8B6D727-F1
#
_entry.id   AF-A0A8B6D727-F1
#
_cell.length_a   1.000
_cell.length_b   1.000
_cell.length_c   1.000
_cell.angle_alpha   90.00
_cell.angle_beta   90.00
_cell.angle_gamma   90.00
#
_symmetry.space_group_name_H-M   'P 1'
#
loop_
_entity.id
_entity.type
_entity.pdbx_description
1 polymer ?
#
loop_
_entity_poly.entity_id
_entity_poly.type
_entity_poly.pdbx_seq_one_letter_code
_entity_poly.pdbx_strand_id
1 'polypeptide(L)'
;MASANWFPSFLITIFDRDNCNGNRYRKTKQDLRNSLSKLHKIRVYKREAYKRVFVNRGLLLDSVKFYGFDMDYTIAVYKSPEYETLGFDLIKNKLLEMGYPEPIGEFEYDPTFPIRGLWFDSTYGNLLKCDPFGNIMVCVHGFKFMNRKQKVKTLPEVRR
;
A
#
# COMPACT_ATOMS: atom_id res chain seq x y z
N MET A 1 7.87 32.09 -20.26
CA MET A 1 7.12 32.57 -19.07
C MET A 1 6.02 31.56 -18.78
N ALA A 2 6.29 30.59 -17.91
CA ALA A 2 5.29 29.63 -17.45
C ALA A 2 5.22 29.78 -15.92
N SER A 3 4.07 30.22 -15.42
CA SER A 3 3.83 30.41 -13.99
C SER A 3 3.72 29.05 -13.31
N ALA A 4 4.67 28.75 -12.43
CA ALA A 4 4.60 27.61 -11.53
C ALA A 4 3.61 27.91 -10.40
N ASN A 5 2.37 27.45 -10.53
CA ASN A 5 1.40 27.42 -9.44
C ASN A 5 1.05 25.97 -9.14
N TRP A 6 1.88 25.29 -8.35
CA TRP A 6 1.49 24.04 -7.70
C TRP A 6 2.32 23.80 -6.43
N PHE A 7 1.83 24.34 -5.31
CA PHE A 7 2.16 23.85 -3.98
C PHE A 7 0.87 23.78 -3.17
N PRO A 8 0.37 22.59 -2.80
CA PRO A 8 -0.40 22.46 -1.58
C PRO A 8 0.58 22.24 -0.43
N SER A 9 0.65 23.22 0.46
CA SER A 9 1.40 23.20 1.70
C SER A 9 1.10 21.94 2.51
N PHE A 10 2.06 21.03 2.63
CA PHE A 10 2.06 20.03 3.68
C PHE A 10 2.40 20.72 5.00
N LEU A 11 1.37 21.27 5.66
CA LEU A 11 1.47 21.70 7.04
C LEU A 11 1.45 20.45 7.92
N ILE A 12 2.61 19.99 8.35
CA ILE A 12 2.70 19.07 9.49
C ILE A 12 2.39 19.93 10.71
N THR A 13 1.14 19.92 11.18
CA THR A 13 0.80 20.47 12.50
C THR A 13 1.38 19.52 13.55
N ILE A 14 2.62 19.78 13.97
CA ILE A 14 3.14 19.29 15.24
C ILE A 14 2.28 19.94 16.32
N PHE A 15 1.60 19.12 17.13
CA PHE A 15 0.83 19.63 18.25
C PHE A 15 1.77 20.29 19.26
N ASP A 16 1.58 21.59 19.46
CA ASP A 16 2.15 22.35 20.56
C ASP A 16 1.64 21.80 21.89
N ARG A 17 2.57 21.58 22.82
CA ARG A 17 2.30 21.13 24.19
C ARG A 17 2.39 22.34 25.11
N ASP A 18 1.34 23.15 25.15
CA ASP A 18 1.27 24.30 26.05
C ASP A 18 1.11 23.88 27.53
N ASN A 19 2.12 24.29 28.31
CA ASN A 19 1.99 24.95 29.61
C ASN A 19 1.58 24.09 30.83
N CYS A 20 2.59 23.52 31.49
CA CYS A 20 2.50 23.11 32.90
C CYS A 20 2.73 24.32 33.81
N ASN A 21 1.65 24.90 34.35
CA ASN A 21 1.74 25.75 35.54
C ASN A 21 0.76 25.28 36.62
N GLY A 22 1.32 24.94 37.77
CA GLY A 22 0.59 24.41 38.91
C GLY A 22 -0.25 25.48 39.60
N ASN A 23 -1.52 25.15 39.86
CA ASN A 23 -2.24 25.70 41.00
C ASN A 23 -3.24 24.66 41.52
N ARG A 24 -3.13 24.33 42.81
CA ARG A 24 -3.98 23.38 43.52
C ARG A 24 -5.37 23.98 43.72
N TYR A 25 -6.29 23.68 42.81
CA TYR A 25 -7.71 24.00 42.95
C TYR A 25 -8.44 22.80 43.59
N ARG A 26 -8.94 22.94 44.82
CA ARG A 26 -9.83 21.94 45.45
C ARG A 26 -11.19 22.00 44.74
N LYS A 27 -11.43 21.10 43.79
CA LYS A 27 -12.72 20.94 43.09
C LYS A 27 -13.69 20.10 43.94
N THR A 28 -14.96 20.48 43.97
CA THR A 28 -16.01 19.74 44.68
C THR A 28 -16.38 18.46 43.90
N LYS A 29 -17.01 17.46 44.57
CA LYS A 29 -17.46 16.20 43.91
C LYS A 29 -18.39 16.47 42.70
N GLN A 30 -19.16 17.56 42.73
CA GLN A 30 -20.05 17.94 41.65
C GLN A 30 -19.29 18.50 40.44
N ASP A 31 -18.21 19.26 40.66
CA ASP A 31 -17.31 19.76 39.62
C ASP A 31 -16.54 18.62 38.94
N LEU A 32 -16.12 17.61 39.71
CA LEU A 32 -15.53 16.38 39.19
C LEU A 32 -16.52 15.62 38.30
N ARG A 33 -17.79 15.52 38.70
CA ARG A 33 -18.85 14.83 37.93
C ARG A 33 -19.18 15.57 36.61
N ASN A 34 -19.24 16.89 36.67
CA ASN A 34 -19.44 17.75 35.49
C ASN A 34 -18.21 17.79 34.58
N SER A 35 -16.99 17.68 35.13
CA SER A 35 -15.76 17.54 34.35
C SER A 35 -15.65 16.13 33.73
N LEU A 36 -16.10 15.08 34.42
CA LEU A 36 -16.15 13.70 33.92
C LEU A 36 -17.18 13.50 32.81
N SER A 37 -18.33 14.18 32.88
CA SER A 37 -19.32 14.19 31.79
C SER A 37 -18.83 15.00 30.57
N LYS A 38 -18.02 16.05 30.79
CA LYS A 38 -17.30 16.76 29.72
C LYS A 38 -16.16 15.94 29.12
N LEU A 39 -15.42 15.18 29.94
CA LEU A 39 -14.36 14.25 29.51
C LEU A 39 -14.91 13.03 28.76
N HIS A 40 -16.16 12.61 29.01
CA HIS A 40 -16.79 11.51 28.28
C HIS A 40 -17.17 11.84 26.83
N LYS A 41 -17.07 13.10 26.41
CA LYS A 41 -16.82 13.42 25.00
C LYS A 41 -15.32 13.34 24.74
N ILE A 42 -14.72 12.17 24.94
CA ILE A 42 -13.50 11.84 24.21
C ILE A 42 -13.95 11.91 22.76
N ARG A 43 -13.64 13.01 22.08
CA ARG A 43 -13.76 13.09 20.63
C ARG A 43 -12.85 12.00 20.10
N VAL A 44 -13.40 10.81 19.92
CA VAL A 44 -12.74 9.76 19.18
C VAL A 44 -12.68 10.32 17.77
N TYR A 45 -11.56 10.93 17.44
CA TYR A 45 -11.27 11.44 16.11
C TYR A 45 -11.10 10.21 15.20
N LYS A 46 -12.22 9.56 14.85
CA LYS A 46 -12.25 8.54 13.80
C LYS A 46 -12.09 9.28 12.49
N ARG A 47 -10.83 9.55 12.12
CA ARG A 47 -10.48 10.01 10.77
C ARG A 47 -11.06 9.05 9.73
N GLU A 48 -11.27 9.51 8.51
CA GLU A 48 -11.65 8.62 7.40
C GLU A 48 -10.58 7.54 7.20
N ALA A 49 -10.97 6.35 6.74
CA ALA A 49 -10.07 5.19 6.67
C ALA A 49 -8.78 5.49 5.88
N TYR A 50 -8.87 6.27 4.79
CA TYR A 50 -7.73 6.64 3.94
C TYR A 50 -6.74 7.62 4.60
N LYS A 51 -7.10 8.23 5.74
CA LYS A 51 -6.23 9.14 6.54
C LYS A 51 -5.70 8.46 7.81
N ARG A 52 -5.89 7.15 7.99
CA ARG A 52 -5.47 6.41 9.18
C ARG A 52 -4.14 5.71 8.97
N VAL A 53 -3.40 5.56 10.07
CA VAL A 53 -2.27 4.65 10.18
C VAL A 53 -2.77 3.38 10.86
N PHE A 54 -2.58 2.23 10.23
CA PHE A 54 -2.99 0.93 10.77
C PHE A 54 -1.89 0.34 11.67
N VAL A 55 -2.29 -0.41 12.70
CA VAL A 55 -1.38 -0.94 13.72
C VAL A 55 -1.52 -2.46 13.79
N ASN A 56 -0.45 -3.18 13.48
CA ASN A 56 -0.38 -4.64 13.65
C ASN A 56 0.19 -5.02 15.03
N ARG A 57 1.17 -4.27 15.52
CA ARG A 57 1.83 -4.44 16.83
C ARG A 57 1.94 -3.08 17.52
N GLY A 58 1.82 -3.05 18.84
CA GLY A 58 1.94 -1.81 19.61
C GLY A 58 3.32 -1.16 19.43
N LEU A 59 3.34 0.15 19.20
CA LEU A 59 4.56 0.95 19.03
C LEU A 59 4.39 2.28 19.78
N LEU A 60 5.32 2.58 20.68
CA LEU A 60 5.38 3.88 21.36
C LEU A 60 6.23 4.84 20.52
N LEU A 61 5.61 5.84 19.91
CA LEU A 61 6.34 6.80 19.07
C LEU A 61 7.36 7.63 19.86
N ASP A 62 7.11 7.85 21.15
CA ASP A 62 8.03 8.56 22.06
C ASP A 62 9.40 7.88 22.19
N SER A 63 9.48 6.55 21.98
CA SER A 63 10.75 5.82 22.06
C SER A 63 11.55 5.81 20.76
N VAL A 64 10.99 6.32 19.66
CA VAL A 64 11.63 6.34 18.34
C VAL A 64 12.48 7.60 18.21
N LYS A 65 13.78 7.44 17.98
CA LYS A 65 14.73 8.58 17.86
C LYS A 65 15.06 8.99 16.43
N PHE A 66 14.90 8.06 15.48
CA PHE A 66 15.28 8.26 14.09
C PHE A 66 14.15 7.78 13.18
N TYR A 67 13.93 8.52 12.10
CA TYR A 67 12.96 8.19 11.06
C TYR A 67 13.71 8.04 9.74
N GLY A 68 13.77 6.81 9.24
CA GLY A 68 14.31 6.50 7.93
C GLY A 68 13.19 6.47 6.89
N PHE A 69 13.46 7.00 5.71
CA PHE A 69 12.55 6.95 4.57
C PHE A 69 13.24 6.31 3.37
N ASP A 70 12.49 5.47 2.67
CA ASP A 70 12.83 5.04 1.33
C ASP A 70 12.31 6.07 0.30
N MET A 71 12.81 6.05 -0.93
CA MET A 71 12.46 7.02 -1.96
C MET A 71 11.29 6.54 -2.82
N ASP A 72 11.51 5.50 -3.60
CA ASP A 72 10.59 5.02 -4.63
C ASP A 72 9.35 4.39 -4.02
N TYR A 73 8.17 4.80 -4.49
CA TYR A 73 6.86 4.41 -3.95
C TYR A 73 6.65 4.72 -2.45
N THR A 74 7.56 5.45 -1.79
CA THR A 74 7.44 5.88 -0.39
C THR A 74 7.28 7.40 -0.30
N ILE A 75 8.32 8.17 -0.67
CA ILE A 75 8.22 9.63 -0.79
C ILE A 75 7.77 9.99 -2.21
N ALA A 76 8.38 9.37 -3.22
CA ALA A 76 8.06 9.56 -4.62
C ALA A 76 7.03 8.51 -5.06
N VAL A 77 5.75 8.86 -4.97
CA VAL A 77 4.67 8.00 -5.46
C VAL A 77 4.43 8.28 -6.95
N TYR A 78 4.79 7.31 -7.79
CA TYR A 78 4.54 7.38 -9.23
C TYR A 78 3.05 7.28 -9.54
N LYS A 79 2.63 7.98 -10.60
CA LYS A 79 1.24 7.97 -11.06
C LYS A 79 0.96 6.69 -11.84
N SER A 80 -0.14 6.05 -11.47
CA SER A 80 -0.67 4.86 -12.15
C SER A 80 -1.87 5.25 -13.01
N PRO A 81 -1.99 4.77 -14.27
CA PRO A 81 -1.17 3.72 -14.89
C PRO A 81 0.03 4.22 -15.72
N GLU A 82 0.28 5.52 -15.79
CA GLU A 82 1.21 6.09 -16.77
C GLU A 82 2.66 5.61 -16.59
N TYR A 83 3.11 5.44 -15.35
CA TYR A 83 4.46 4.97 -15.06
C TYR A 83 4.65 3.50 -15.46
N GLU A 84 3.65 2.65 -15.17
CA GLU A 84 3.67 1.25 -15.52
C GLU A 84 3.60 1.04 -17.04
N THR A 85 2.77 1.83 -17.75
CA THR A 85 2.72 1.82 -19.22
C THR A 85 4.08 2.17 -19.82
N LEU A 86 4.73 3.23 -19.33
CA LEU A 86 6.07 3.61 -19.79
C LEU A 86 7.08 2.46 -19.59
N GLY A 87 7.09 1.85 -18.42
CA GLY A 87 7.97 0.72 -18.14
C GLY A 87 7.71 -0.47 -19.07
N PHE A 88 6.44 -0.77 -19.34
CA PHE A 88 6.03 -1.84 -20.26
C PHE A 88 6.54 -1.58 -21.68
N ASP A 89 6.35 -0.37 -22.21
CA ASP A 89 6.79 -0.01 -23.56
C ASP A 89 8.31 -0.07 -23.72
N LEU A 90 9.06 0.39 -22.71
CA LEU A 90 10.53 0.31 -22.73
C LEU A 90 11.01 -1.14 -22.75
N ILE A 91 10.41 -2.03 -21.95
CA ILE A 91 10.76 -3.46 -21.93
C ILE A 91 10.39 -4.11 -23.26
N LYS A 92 9.20 -3.82 -23.79
CA LYS A 92 8.73 -4.31 -25.10
C LYS A 92 9.72 -3.98 -26.21
N ASN A 93 10.12 -2.71 -26.32
CA ASN A 93 11.11 -2.27 -27.29
C ASN A 93 12.46 -2.98 -27.09
N LYS A 94 12.87 -3.17 -25.84
CA LYS A 94 14.13 -3.87 -25.56
C LYS A 94 14.11 -5.34 -25.99
N LEU A 95 12.97 -6.02 -25.85
CA LEU A 95 12.81 -7.40 -26.30
C LEU A 95 12.90 -7.51 -27.83
N LEU A 96 12.29 -6.57 -28.56
CA LEU A 96 12.40 -6.51 -30.03
C LEU A 96 13.85 -6.33 -30.47
N GLU A 97 14.61 -5.44 -29.82
CA GLU A 97 16.05 -5.26 -30.09
C GLU A 97 16.86 -6.55 -29.86
N MET A 98 16.44 -7.40 -28.92
CA MET A 98 17.09 -8.69 -28.63
C MET A 98 16.74 -9.79 -29.65
N GLY A 99 15.84 -9.52 -30.61
CA GLY A 99 15.43 -10.47 -31.64
C GLY A 99 14.20 -11.30 -31.26
N TYR A 100 13.39 -10.87 -30.28
CA TYR A 100 12.08 -11.47 -30.04
C TYR A 100 11.11 -11.18 -31.22
N PRO A 101 10.05 -11.99 -31.41
CA PRO A 101 9.11 -11.81 -32.51
C PRO A 101 8.45 -10.43 -32.55
N GLU A 102 8.40 -9.83 -33.75
CA GLU A 102 7.77 -8.53 -34.03
C GLU A 102 6.34 -8.34 -33.46
N PRO A 103 5.45 -9.37 -33.43
CA PRO A 103 4.09 -9.19 -32.88
C PRO A 103 4.04 -8.73 -31.43
N ILE A 104 5.12 -8.87 -30.66
CA ILE A 104 5.20 -8.36 -29.27
C ILE A 104 5.08 -6.83 -29.23
N GLY A 105 5.49 -6.13 -30.30
CA GLY A 105 5.37 -4.68 -30.43
C GLY A 105 3.93 -4.16 -30.34
N GLU A 106 2.96 -4.99 -30.71
CA GLU A 106 1.53 -4.65 -30.72
C GLU A 106 0.88 -4.75 -29.33
N PHE A 107 1.60 -5.25 -28.32
CA PHE A 107 1.04 -5.37 -26.98
C PHE A 107 0.88 -4.00 -26.31
N GLU A 108 -0.29 -3.82 -25.71
CA GLU A 108 -0.63 -2.66 -24.88
C GLU A 108 -0.72 -3.09 -23.41
N TYR A 109 -0.32 -2.18 -22.52
CA TYR A 109 -0.41 -2.42 -21.09
C TYR A 109 -1.86 -2.30 -20.60
N ASP A 110 -2.38 -3.38 -20.02
CA ASP A 110 -3.68 -3.40 -19.35
C ASP A 110 -3.49 -3.32 -17.81
N PRO A 111 -3.83 -2.20 -17.15
CA PRO A 111 -3.68 -2.05 -15.70
C PRO A 111 -4.65 -2.92 -14.89
N THR A 112 -5.67 -3.51 -15.51
CA THR A 112 -6.67 -4.32 -14.81
C THR A 112 -6.24 -5.77 -14.59
N PHE A 113 -5.26 -6.24 -15.37
CA PHE A 113 -4.77 -7.62 -15.30
C PHE A 113 -3.77 -7.88 -14.15
N PRO A 114 -2.67 -7.12 -14.02
CA PRO A 114 -1.65 -7.44 -13.01
C PRO A 114 -2.11 -7.05 -11.61
N ILE A 115 -1.87 -7.95 -10.65
CA ILE A 115 -2.09 -7.69 -9.23
C ILE A 115 -0.75 -7.87 -8.50
N ARG A 116 -0.44 -6.97 -7.56
CA ARG A 116 0.80 -7.04 -6.79
C ARG A 116 0.88 -8.34 -5.96
N GLY A 117 2.07 -8.92 -5.90
CA GLY A 117 2.35 -10.13 -5.11
C GLY A 117 1.80 -11.40 -5.75
N LEU A 118 1.85 -11.49 -7.07
CA LEU A 118 1.75 -12.75 -7.82
C LEU A 118 3.14 -13.40 -7.90
N TRP A 119 3.14 -14.72 -7.98
CA TRP A 119 4.34 -15.52 -8.19
C TRP A 119 4.39 -15.95 -9.66
N PHE A 120 5.55 -15.83 -10.28
CA PHE A 120 5.79 -16.34 -11.61
C PHE A 120 6.48 -17.70 -11.53
N ASP A 121 5.81 -18.72 -12.05
CA ASP A 121 6.34 -20.07 -12.20
C ASP A 121 7.10 -20.17 -13.53
N SER A 122 8.43 -20.22 -13.45
CA SER A 122 9.30 -20.31 -14.62
C SER A 122 9.26 -21.65 -15.33
N THR A 123 8.81 -22.71 -14.65
CA THR A 123 8.81 -24.08 -15.22
C THR A 123 7.65 -24.25 -16.18
N TYR A 124 6.46 -23.80 -15.79
CA TYR A 124 5.24 -23.95 -16.59
C TYR A 124 4.67 -22.63 -17.12
N GLY A 125 5.29 -21.50 -16.81
CA GLY A 125 4.88 -20.18 -17.28
C GLY A 125 3.56 -19.69 -16.68
N ASN A 126 3.29 -20.02 -15.41
CA ASN A 126 2.03 -19.65 -14.76
C ASN A 126 2.19 -18.46 -13.83
N LEU A 127 1.15 -17.63 -13.74
CA LEU A 127 1.00 -16.61 -12.70
C LEU A 127 0.13 -17.17 -11.58
N LEU A 128 0.68 -17.21 -10.36
CA LEU A 128 0.08 -17.83 -9.19
C LEU A 128 -0.23 -16.77 -8.12
N LYS A 129 -1.44 -16.82 -7.57
CA LYS A 129 -1.76 -16.17 -6.29
C LYS A 129 -1.81 -17.24 -5.21
N CYS A 130 -0.91 -17.13 -4.24
CA CYS A 130 -0.83 -18.07 -3.13
C CYS A 130 -1.23 -17.41 -1.80
N ASP A 131 -1.75 -18.24 -0.91
CA ASP A 131 -1.96 -17.91 0.51
C ASP A 131 -0.61 -18.00 1.28
N PRO A 132 -0.46 -17.44 2.50
CA PRO A 132 0.79 -17.57 3.27
C PRO A 132 1.21 -19.01 3.56
N PHE A 133 0.29 -19.96 3.53
CA PHE A 133 0.59 -21.40 3.67
C PHE A 133 1.05 -22.08 2.37
N GLY A 134 1.22 -21.34 1.27
CA GLY A 134 1.66 -21.88 -0.02
C GLY A 134 0.55 -22.49 -0.88
N ASN A 135 -0.71 -22.43 -0.43
CA ASN A 135 -1.85 -22.93 -1.19
C ASN A 135 -2.17 -22.03 -2.39
N ILE A 136 -2.38 -22.61 -3.58
CA ILE A 136 -2.73 -21.86 -4.80
C ILE A 136 -4.21 -21.45 -4.78
N MET A 137 -4.46 -20.14 -4.62
CA MET A 137 -5.78 -19.54 -4.72
C MET A 137 -6.17 -19.30 -6.18
N VAL A 138 -5.30 -18.63 -6.93
CA VAL A 138 -5.51 -18.29 -8.35
C VAL A 138 -4.33 -18.78 -9.15
N CYS A 139 -4.60 -19.26 -10.36
CA CYS A 139 -3.59 -19.71 -11.29
C CYS A 139 -4.03 -19.31 -12.70
N VAL A 140 -3.16 -18.59 -13.41
CA VAL A 140 -3.41 -18.06 -14.74
C VAL A 140 -2.26 -18.48 -15.65
N HIS A 141 -2.60 -19.01 -16.83
CA HIS A 141 -1.63 -19.31 -17.88
C HIS A 141 -1.89 -18.37 -19.07
N GLY A 142 -0.96 -17.45 -19.33
CA GLY A 142 -1.25 -16.29 -20.19
C GLY A 142 -2.42 -15.48 -19.62
N PHE A 143 -3.53 -15.41 -20.38
CA PHE A 143 -4.79 -14.78 -19.94
C PHE A 143 -5.87 -15.78 -19.51
N LYS A 144 -5.55 -17.08 -19.48
CA LYS A 144 -6.53 -18.13 -19.17
C LYS A 144 -6.49 -18.49 -17.69
N PHE A 145 -7.59 -18.24 -16.99
CA PHE A 145 -7.79 -18.71 -15.62
C PHE A 145 -7.95 -20.24 -15.59
N MET A 146 -7.18 -20.90 -14.73
CA MET A 146 -7.22 -22.35 -14.60
C MET A 146 -8.21 -22.80 -13.53
N ASN A 147 -9.01 -23.80 -13.89
CA ASN A 147 -9.93 -24.48 -12.96
C ASN A 147 -9.17 -25.43 -12.04
N ARG A 148 -9.77 -25.81 -10.90
CA ARG A 148 -9.15 -26.69 -9.90
C ARG A 148 -8.57 -27.98 -10.48
N LYS A 149 -9.28 -28.64 -11.39
CA LYS A 149 -8.81 -29.87 -12.05
C LYS A 149 -7.54 -29.63 -12.89
N GLN A 150 -7.47 -28.49 -13.58
CA GLN A 150 -6.31 -28.11 -14.40
C GLN A 150 -5.12 -27.78 -13.50
N LYS A 151 -5.31 -27.00 -12.44
CA LYS A 151 -4.26 -26.69 -11.45
C LYS A 151 -3.61 -27.97 -10.90
N VAL A 152 -4.41 -28.94 -10.49
CA VAL A 152 -3.92 -30.22 -9.94
C VAL A 152 -3.14 -31.04 -10.96
N LYS A 153 -3.52 -30.97 -12.25
CA LYS A 153 -2.81 -31.67 -13.32
C LYS A 153 -1.45 -31.01 -13.62
N THR A 154 -1.42 -29.68 -13.68
CA THR A 154 -0.22 -28.92 -14.07
C THR A 154 0.76 -28.74 -12.92
N LEU A 155 0.26 -28.66 -11.68
CA LEU A 155 1.05 -28.39 -10.47
C LEU A 155 0.78 -29.49 -9.42
N PRO A 156 1.21 -30.73 -9.67
CA PRO A 156 0.96 -31.85 -8.75
C PRO A 156 1.73 -31.71 -7.42
N GLU A 157 2.84 -30.97 -7.42
CA GLU A 157 3.76 -30.87 -6.28
C GLU A 157 3.33 -29.86 -5.21
N VAL A 158 2.48 -28.89 -5.56
CA VAL A 158 2.03 -27.80 -4.67
C VAL A 158 0.92 -28.28 -3.70
N ARG A 159 0.89 -29.58 -3.40
CA ARG A 159 -0.14 -30.26 -2.59
C ARG A 159 0.38 -30.85 -1.29
N ARG A 160 1.55 -30.43 -0.80
CA ARG A 160 2.10 -30.86 0.49
C ARG A 160 2.18 -29.71 1.47
#